data_AF-A0A0U1M4U2-F1
#
_entry.id   AF-A0A0U1M4U2-F1
#
_cell.length_a   1.000
_cell.length_b   1.000
_cell.length_c   1.000
_cell.angle_alpha   90.00
_cell.angle_beta   90.00
_cell.angle_gamma   90.00
#
_symmetry.space_group_name_H-M   'P 1'
#
loop_
_entity.id
_entity.type
_entity.pdbx_description
1 polymer ?
#
loop_
_entity_poly.entity_id
_entity_poly.type
_entity_poly.pdbx_seq_one_letter_code
_entity_poly.pdbx_strand_id
1 'polypeptide(L)'
;MSQPSAPMPPPLRNPLTLIVATTPVTKTDTKKTLLGIGKNGTLPWPRIKSDMSFFARVTTRTPSPDTTPAAAATATTALLNAIIMGRKTYYSVPKSLRPLKDRLNVVITRDSTGSVKDEVEKDVARQREKDAEKQTPPTTKRDAFVAGGLEDALTALAQRSATGSNGDVGNVFVIGGGEIYASSLRLSGPFGAGLRILMTRVVKKRAASGEDGGEFDCDTFFPISDDELHDARKWREASAAEVSRWVGEEVSPDWTDDGDVSIKMVGYERLS
;
A
#
# COMPACT_ATOMS: atom_id res chain seq x y z
N MET A 1 6.72 30.25 -28.75
CA MET A 1 7.53 29.02 -28.68
C MET A 1 6.80 28.05 -27.77
N SER A 2 6.05 27.11 -28.35
CA SER A 2 5.43 26.04 -27.57
C SER A 2 6.55 25.16 -27.01
N GLN A 3 6.63 25.02 -25.68
CA GLN A 3 7.54 24.04 -25.10
C GLN A 3 7.19 22.65 -25.66
N PRO A 4 8.18 21.83 -26.04
CA PRO A 4 7.91 20.44 -26.39
C PRO A 4 7.24 19.78 -25.17
N SER A 5 6.02 19.28 -25.37
CA SER A 5 5.32 18.47 -24.37
C SER A 5 6.24 17.33 -23.95
N ALA A 6 6.56 17.24 -22.66
CA ALA A 6 7.37 16.16 -22.12
C ALA A 6 6.75 14.81 -22.56
N PRO A 7 7.57 13.82 -22.98
CA PRO A 7 7.06 12.53 -23.37
C PRO A 7 6.27 11.90 -22.22
N MET A 8 5.07 11.41 -22.53
CA MET A 8 4.17 10.78 -21.56
C MET A 8 4.88 9.58 -20.92
N PRO A 9 4.88 9.45 -19.58
CA PRO A 9 5.54 8.33 -18.93
C PRO A 9 4.84 7.00 -19.30
N PRO A 10 5.59 5.89 -19.40
CA PRO A 10 5.00 4.59 -19.65
C PRO A 10 4.03 4.20 -18.50
N PRO A 11 2.94 3.46 -18.80
CA PRO A 11 2.05 2.97 -17.74
C PRO A 11 2.76 1.94 -16.86
N LEU A 12 2.21 1.71 -15.66
CA LEU A 12 2.66 0.60 -14.83
C LEU A 12 2.27 -0.73 -15.48
N ARG A 13 3.08 -1.78 -15.25
CA ARG A 13 2.75 -3.15 -15.72
C ARG A 13 1.48 -3.69 -15.07
N ASN A 14 1.28 -3.38 -13.79
CA ASN A 14 0.13 -3.81 -12.99
C ASN A 14 -0.64 -2.58 -12.49
N PRO A 15 -1.96 -2.69 -12.28
CA PRO A 15 -2.74 -1.58 -11.75
C PRO A 15 -2.27 -1.14 -10.37
N LEU A 16 -2.30 0.17 -10.12
CA LEU A 16 -1.95 0.74 -8.83
C LEU A 16 -2.92 0.23 -7.76
N THR A 17 -2.40 -0.29 -6.65
CA THR A 17 -3.22 -0.84 -5.57
C THR A 17 -3.03 -0.06 -4.29
N LEU A 18 -4.08 0.57 -3.76
CA LEU A 18 -4.08 1.12 -2.41
C LEU A 18 -4.32 -0.04 -1.45
N ILE A 19 -3.47 -0.19 -0.44
CA ILE A 19 -3.70 -1.15 0.65
C ILE A 19 -3.93 -0.36 1.94
N VAL A 20 -5.04 -0.62 2.62
CA VAL A 20 -5.48 0.17 3.78
C VAL A 20 -6.29 -0.69 4.74
N ALA A 21 -6.18 -0.43 6.04
CA ALA A 21 -7.10 -0.95 7.04
C ALA A 21 -8.00 0.21 7.52
N THR A 22 -9.31 -0.02 7.61
CA THR A 22 -10.30 1.02 7.93
C THR A 22 -11.29 0.52 9.00
N THR A 23 -11.83 1.44 9.78
CA THR A 23 -12.97 1.18 10.67
C THR A 23 -14.10 2.15 10.38
N PRO A 24 -15.37 1.70 10.34
CA PRO A 24 -16.50 2.59 10.11
C PRO A 24 -16.69 3.52 11.33
N VAL A 25 -16.92 4.80 11.04
CA VAL A 25 -17.24 5.84 12.03
C VAL A 25 -18.44 6.63 11.52
N THR A 26 -19.55 6.54 12.22
CA THR A 26 -20.82 7.15 11.80
C THR A 26 -20.85 8.60 12.26
N LYS A 27 -20.83 9.54 11.31
CA LYS A 27 -21.05 10.96 11.66
C LYS A 27 -22.54 11.27 11.72
N THR A 28 -23.04 11.51 12.93
CA THR A 28 -24.44 11.86 13.21
C THR A 28 -24.95 13.03 12.37
N ASP A 29 -24.11 14.04 12.17
CA ASP A 29 -24.49 15.28 11.50
C ASP A 29 -24.69 15.11 9.99
N THR A 30 -23.91 14.22 9.37
CA THR A 30 -23.92 14.06 7.90
C THR A 30 -24.60 12.78 7.43
N LYS A 31 -24.99 11.88 8.34
CA LYS A 31 -25.47 10.52 8.04
C LYS A 31 -24.55 9.75 7.07
N LYS A 32 -23.25 10.07 7.09
CA LYS A 32 -22.24 9.41 6.27
C LYS A 32 -21.39 8.52 7.16
N THR A 33 -21.05 7.35 6.64
CA THR A 33 -20.11 6.46 7.30
C THR A 33 -18.71 6.79 6.80
N LEU A 34 -17.91 7.40 7.68
CA LEU A 34 -16.50 7.65 7.39
C LEU A 34 -15.68 6.39 7.68
N LEU A 35 -14.49 6.34 7.07
CA LEU A 35 -13.57 5.21 7.21
C LEU A 35 -12.33 5.68 7.97
N GLY A 36 -12.29 5.47 9.28
CA GLY A 36 -11.17 5.83 10.14
C GLY A 36 -9.93 4.99 9.86
N ILE A 37 -8.76 5.64 9.76
CA ILE A 37 -7.47 4.98 9.48
C ILE A 37 -6.38 5.35 10.49
N GLY A 38 -6.61 6.35 11.34
CA GLY A 38 -5.60 6.83 12.28
C GLY A 38 -6.15 7.68 13.41
N LYS A 39 -5.39 7.68 14.51
CA LYS A 39 -5.59 8.52 15.69
C LYS A 39 -4.22 8.91 16.24
N ASN A 40 -3.98 10.20 16.46
CA ASN A 40 -2.74 10.76 17.03
C ASN A 40 -1.45 10.26 16.33
N GLY A 41 -1.51 10.03 15.02
CA GLY A 41 -0.36 9.55 14.23
C GLY A 41 -0.10 8.04 14.29
N THR A 42 -0.94 7.26 14.98
CA THR A 42 -0.90 5.79 15.01
C THR A 42 -2.20 5.18 14.48
N LEU A 43 -2.25 3.85 14.37
CA LEU A 43 -3.52 3.15 14.09
C LEU A 43 -4.50 3.35 15.25
N PRO A 44 -5.82 3.41 15.01
CA PRO A 44 -6.82 3.71 16.04
C PRO A 44 -7.21 2.46 16.88
N TRP A 45 -6.75 1.27 16.48
CA TRP A 45 -6.96 0.00 17.17
C TRP A 45 -5.65 -0.60 17.71
N PRO A 46 -5.73 -1.52 18.68
CA PRO A 46 -4.59 -2.32 19.11
C PRO A 46 -3.97 -3.13 17.97
N ARG A 47 -2.78 -3.67 18.17
CA ARG A 47 -2.08 -4.45 17.13
C ARG A 47 -2.88 -5.69 16.71
N ILE A 48 -3.34 -5.69 15.45
CA ILE A 48 -4.01 -6.82 14.79
C ILE A 48 -2.95 -7.67 14.08
N LYS A 49 -2.69 -8.89 14.55
CA LYS A 49 -1.58 -9.71 14.04
C LYS A 49 -1.86 -10.25 12.65
N SER A 50 -3.10 -10.65 12.39
CA SER A 50 -3.59 -11.15 11.10
C SER A 50 -3.43 -10.10 10.01
N ASP A 51 -3.92 -8.87 10.21
CA ASP A 51 -3.76 -7.75 9.27
C ASP A 51 -2.30 -7.40 9.00
N MET A 52 -1.46 -7.29 10.05
CA MET A 52 -0.03 -7.00 9.88
C MET A 52 0.70 -8.10 9.08
N SER A 53 0.34 -9.36 9.31
CA SER A 53 0.93 -10.49 8.58
C SER A 53 0.44 -10.53 7.14
N PHE A 54 -0.85 -10.26 6.91
CA PHE A 54 -1.44 -10.12 5.59
C PHE A 54 -0.76 -9.01 4.80
N PHE A 55 -0.68 -7.79 5.35
CA PHE A 55 0.02 -6.65 4.75
C PHE A 55 1.46 -7.00 4.38
N ALA A 56 2.21 -7.64 5.30
CA ALA A 56 3.60 -8.01 5.05
C ALA A 56 3.72 -9.03 3.90
N ARG A 57 2.88 -10.08 3.88
CA ARG A 57 2.90 -11.08 2.81
C ARG A 57 2.51 -10.49 1.47
N VAL A 58 1.38 -9.80 1.40
CA VAL A 58 0.84 -9.24 0.14
C VAL A 58 1.78 -8.22 -0.48
N THR A 59 2.30 -7.29 0.33
CA THR A 59 3.21 -6.27 -0.21
C THR A 59 4.60 -6.81 -0.55
N THR A 60 5.00 -7.97 -0.03
CA THR A 60 6.29 -8.61 -0.33
C THR A 60 6.19 -9.63 -1.48
N ARG A 61 5.04 -10.30 -1.62
CA ARG A 61 4.83 -11.35 -2.63
C ARG A 61 4.86 -10.75 -4.02
N THR A 62 5.90 -11.10 -4.76
CA THR A 62 6.06 -10.72 -6.16
C THR A 62 5.06 -11.48 -7.04
N PRO A 63 4.49 -10.85 -8.09
CA PRO A 63 3.80 -11.60 -9.13
C PRO A 63 4.74 -12.70 -9.63
N SER A 64 4.28 -13.95 -9.66
CA SER A 64 5.03 -14.99 -10.36
C SER A 64 5.17 -14.56 -11.82
N PRO A 65 6.36 -14.65 -12.43
CA PRO A 65 6.46 -14.47 -13.86
C PRO A 65 5.56 -15.51 -14.52
N ASP A 66 4.49 -15.07 -15.19
CA ASP A 66 3.80 -15.86 -16.20
C ASP A 66 4.80 -16.06 -17.33
N THR A 67 5.73 -17.00 -17.15
CA THR A 67 6.74 -17.26 -18.16
C THR A 67 7.15 -18.71 -18.06
N THR A 68 7.08 -19.32 -19.23
CA THR A 68 7.61 -20.65 -19.55
C THR A 68 8.99 -20.87 -18.89
N PRO A 69 9.36 -22.13 -18.60
CA PRO A 69 10.61 -22.49 -17.89
C PRO A 69 11.89 -21.83 -18.44
N ALA A 70 11.88 -21.40 -19.71
CA ALA A 70 13.00 -20.75 -20.39
C ALA A 70 13.33 -19.32 -19.91
N ALA A 71 12.38 -18.55 -19.37
CA ALA A 71 12.63 -17.17 -18.92
C ALA A 71 12.98 -17.06 -17.42
N ALA A 72 12.55 -18.05 -16.62
CA ALA A 72 12.95 -18.17 -15.21
C ALA A 72 14.47 -18.43 -15.06
N ALA A 73 15.10 -19.01 -16.08
CA ALA A 73 16.54 -19.28 -16.12
C ALA A 73 17.40 -18.01 -16.36
N THR A 74 16.81 -16.90 -16.81
CA THR A 74 17.53 -15.67 -17.20
C THR A 74 17.27 -14.49 -16.24
N ALA A 75 16.36 -14.63 -15.28
CA ALA A 75 16.05 -13.59 -14.29
C ALA A 75 17.16 -13.49 -13.23
N THR A 76 18.28 -12.85 -13.59
CA THR A 76 19.43 -12.61 -12.71
C THR A 76 19.12 -11.59 -11.59
N THR A 77 17.97 -10.90 -11.66
CA THR A 77 17.54 -9.91 -10.68
C THR A 77 16.11 -10.21 -10.22
N ALA A 78 15.95 -10.73 -9.00
CA ALA A 78 14.64 -10.94 -8.38
C ALA A 78 13.78 -9.66 -8.42
N LEU A 79 12.55 -9.78 -8.95
CA LEU A 79 11.47 -8.78 -8.97
C LEU A 79 11.22 -8.27 -7.53
N LEU A 80 10.96 -6.98 -7.34
CA LEU A 80 10.53 -6.44 -6.04
C LEU A 80 9.28 -5.60 -6.19
N ASN A 81 8.31 -5.83 -5.32
CA ASN A 81 7.18 -4.91 -5.20
C ASN A 81 7.65 -3.56 -4.65
N ALA A 82 6.99 -2.49 -5.10
CA ALA A 82 7.20 -1.15 -4.58
C ALA A 82 6.07 -0.77 -3.61
N ILE A 83 6.44 -0.10 -2.51
CA ILE A 83 5.51 0.50 -1.57
C ILE A 83 5.73 2.01 -1.54
N ILE A 84 4.67 2.76 -1.82
CA ILE A 84 4.66 4.21 -1.82
C ILE A 84 3.98 4.68 -0.54
N MET A 85 4.66 5.54 0.21
CA MET A 85 4.13 6.09 1.45
C MET A 85 4.48 7.56 1.64
N GLY A 86 3.67 8.26 2.44
CA GLY A 86 3.96 9.62 2.85
C GLY A 86 5.02 9.65 3.95
N ARG A 87 5.73 10.78 4.05
CA ARG A 87 6.73 11.03 5.10
C ARG A 87 6.26 10.67 6.52
N LYS A 88 5.06 11.09 6.93
CA LYS A 88 4.51 10.80 8.27
C LYS A 88 4.34 9.28 8.50
N THR A 89 3.88 8.55 7.49
CA THR A 89 3.74 7.08 7.53
C THR A 89 5.10 6.39 7.61
N TYR A 90 6.11 6.88 6.91
CA TYR A 90 7.47 6.35 7.03
C TYR A 90 8.05 6.55 8.45
N TYR A 91 7.72 7.66 9.11
CA TYR A 91 8.14 7.93 10.49
C TYR A 91 7.34 7.19 11.57
N SER A 92 6.12 6.74 11.28
CA SER A 92 5.37 5.90 12.22
C SER A 92 5.86 4.45 12.27
N VAL A 93 6.59 4.00 11.24
CA VAL A 93 7.28 2.69 11.26
C VAL A 93 8.49 2.76 12.20
N PRO A 94 8.67 1.80 13.13
CA PRO A 94 9.83 1.77 14.01
C PRO A 94 11.15 1.83 13.25
N LYS A 95 12.12 2.63 13.74
CA LYS A 95 13.45 2.77 13.10
C LYS A 95 14.13 1.44 12.81
N SER A 96 13.98 0.45 13.69
CA SER A 96 14.57 -0.89 13.52
C SER A 96 13.99 -1.70 12.35
N LEU A 97 12.79 -1.34 11.87
CA LEU A 97 12.04 -2.04 10.84
C LEU A 97 12.00 -1.29 9.50
N ARG A 98 12.27 0.02 9.48
CA ARG A 98 12.35 0.80 8.25
C ARG A 98 13.80 0.83 7.68
N PRO A 99 13.97 0.87 6.35
CA PRO A 99 12.93 0.62 5.35
C PRO A 99 12.42 -0.82 5.42
N LEU A 100 11.15 -1.03 5.03
CA LEU A 100 10.50 -2.33 5.12
C LEU A 100 11.24 -3.35 4.24
N LYS A 101 11.50 -4.55 4.78
CA LYS A 101 12.24 -5.61 4.07
C LYS A 101 11.55 -6.08 2.81
N ASP A 102 12.37 -6.54 1.86
CA ASP A 102 11.99 -7.30 0.67
C ASP A 102 11.03 -6.52 -0.25
N ARG A 103 11.14 -5.19 -0.20
CA ARG A 103 10.31 -4.21 -0.91
C ARG A 103 11.15 -2.99 -1.29
N LEU A 104 10.80 -2.37 -2.41
CA LEU A 104 11.30 -1.05 -2.80
C LEU A 104 10.45 0.02 -2.09
N ASN A 105 11.05 0.77 -1.17
CA ASN A 105 10.34 1.77 -0.36
C ASN A 105 10.42 3.15 -1.05
N VAL A 106 9.29 3.79 -1.30
CA VAL A 106 9.23 5.13 -1.89
C VAL A 106 8.59 6.10 -0.90
N VAL A 107 9.36 7.09 -0.46
CA VAL A 107 8.90 8.09 0.51
C VAL A 107 8.58 9.39 -0.20
N ILE A 108 7.32 9.82 -0.14
CA ILE A 108 6.88 11.09 -0.71
C ILE A 108 7.09 12.20 0.34
N THR A 109 7.83 13.23 -0.05
CA THR A 109 8.02 14.45 0.75
C THR A 109 8.20 15.66 -0.16
N ARG A 110 7.78 16.84 0.33
CA ARG A 110 8.04 18.12 -0.34
C ARG A 110 9.49 18.59 -0.18
N ASP A 111 10.22 18.01 0.78
CA ASP A 111 11.65 18.22 1.01
C ASP A 111 12.44 17.05 0.41
N SER A 112 12.39 16.90 -0.93
CA SER A 112 12.96 15.74 -1.63
C SER A 112 14.49 15.79 -1.78
N THR A 113 15.10 16.96 -1.56
CA THR A 113 16.54 17.18 -1.63
C THR A 113 17.19 17.50 -0.28
N GLY A 114 16.41 17.57 0.80
CA GLY A 114 16.90 17.89 2.13
C GLY A 114 16.93 16.70 3.08
N SER A 115 16.71 17.01 4.36
CA SER A 115 16.94 16.12 5.51
C SER A 115 16.29 14.74 5.41
N VAL A 116 15.11 14.65 4.80
CA VAL A 116 14.38 13.39 4.66
C VAL A 116 15.12 12.41 3.75
N LYS A 117 15.74 12.89 2.67
CA LYS A 117 16.52 12.04 1.76
C LYS A 117 17.74 11.46 2.47
N ASP A 118 18.49 12.30 3.16
CA ASP A 118 19.66 11.88 3.93
C ASP A 118 19.30 10.85 5.00
N GLU A 119 18.15 11.02 5.68
CA GLU A 119 17.68 10.06 6.67
C GLU A 119 17.28 8.71 6.06
N VAL A 120 16.59 8.71 4.92
CA VAL A 120 16.21 7.48 4.21
C VAL A 120 17.47 6.74 3.74
N GLU A 121 18.46 7.44 3.21
CA GLU A 121 19.75 6.86 2.79
C GLU A 121 20.52 6.27 3.98
N LYS A 122 20.57 6.99 5.12
CA LYS A 122 21.15 6.47 6.37
C LYS A 122 20.43 5.23 6.88
N ASP A 123 19.09 5.21 6.81
CA ASP A 123 18.30 4.06 7.23
C ASP A 123 18.53 2.84 6.32
N VAL A 124 18.71 3.04 5.00
CA VAL A 124 19.12 1.98 4.07
C VAL A 124 20.52 1.46 4.41
N ALA A 125 21.50 2.35 4.59
CA ALA A 125 22.87 1.97 4.91
C ALA A 125 22.96 1.16 6.21
N ARG A 126 22.31 1.64 7.28
CA ARG A 126 22.23 0.98 8.58
C ARG A 126 21.65 -0.44 8.48
N GLN A 127 20.63 -0.64 7.63
CA GLN A 127 20.06 -1.98 7.44
C GLN A 127 20.96 -2.88 6.60
N ARG A 128 21.67 -2.35 5.60
CA ARG A 128 22.65 -3.12 4.84
C ARG A 128 23.79 -3.61 5.72
N GLU A 129 24.31 -2.76 6.60
CA GLU A 129 25.33 -3.14 7.59
C GLU A 129 24.82 -4.25 8.52
N LYS A 130 23.63 -4.07 9.09
CA LYS A 130 23.01 -5.06 9.98
C LYS A 130 22.72 -6.39 9.30
N ASP A 131 22.29 -6.37 8.05
CA ASP A 131 21.98 -7.59 7.29
C ASP A 131 23.29 -8.35 6.94
N ALA A 132 24.39 -7.62 6.67
CA ALA A 132 25.73 -8.18 6.46
C ALA A 132 26.34 -8.81 7.72
N GLU A 133 26.21 -8.17 8.89
CA GLU A 133 26.69 -8.70 10.17
C GLU A 133 26.00 -10.02 10.56
N LYS A 134 24.70 -10.14 10.24
CA LYS A 134 23.89 -11.30 10.60
C LYS A 134 24.09 -12.53 9.71
N GLN A 135 25.01 -12.49 8.75
CA GLN A 135 25.15 -13.49 7.69
C GLN A 135 23.79 -13.81 7.03
N THR A 136 22.91 -12.80 6.97
CA THR A 136 21.62 -12.96 6.30
C THR A 136 21.93 -13.23 4.84
N PRO A 137 21.32 -14.23 4.19
CA PRO A 137 21.61 -14.52 2.79
C PRO A 137 21.47 -13.25 1.94
N PRO A 138 22.25 -13.08 0.86
CA PRO A 138 22.23 -11.89 -0.02
C PRO A 138 20.87 -11.66 -0.73
N THR A 139 19.86 -12.46 -0.38
CA THR A 139 18.50 -12.45 -0.93
C THR A 139 17.61 -11.38 -0.30
N THR A 140 17.91 -10.84 0.89
CA THR A 140 17.13 -9.72 1.45
C THR A 140 17.46 -8.42 0.74
N LYS A 141 16.64 -8.08 -0.25
CA LYS A 141 16.79 -6.83 -1.00
C LYS A 141 15.94 -5.74 -0.37
N ARG A 142 16.61 -4.77 0.25
CA ARG A 142 16.02 -3.53 0.74
C ARG A 142 16.58 -2.36 -0.04
N ASP A 143 15.70 -1.60 -0.66
CA ASP A 143 16.04 -0.34 -1.29
C ASP A 143 15.00 0.72 -0.93
N ALA A 144 15.42 1.97 -0.90
CA ALA A 144 14.53 3.09 -0.64
C ALA A 144 14.99 4.35 -1.37
N PHE A 145 14.03 5.14 -1.84
CA PHE A 145 14.30 6.46 -2.39
C PHE A 145 13.18 7.45 -2.06
N VAL A 146 13.48 8.73 -2.24
CA VAL A 146 12.57 9.84 -1.99
C VAL A 146 12.05 10.42 -3.31
N ALA A 147 10.77 10.79 -3.33
CA ALA A 147 10.13 11.47 -4.45
C ALA A 147 9.45 12.77 -4.00
N GLY A 148 9.42 13.77 -4.89
CA GLY A 148 8.78 15.08 -4.64
C GLY A 148 7.24 15.04 -4.67
N GLY A 149 6.68 14.02 -5.32
CA GLY A 149 5.25 13.81 -5.46
C GLY A 149 4.90 12.37 -5.84
N LEU A 150 3.59 12.08 -5.88
CA LEU A 150 3.09 10.76 -6.23
C LEU A 150 3.35 10.42 -7.71
N GLU A 151 3.13 11.37 -8.63
CA GLU A 151 3.38 11.15 -10.05
C GLU A 151 4.86 10.98 -10.37
N ASP A 152 5.74 11.73 -9.69
CA ASP A 152 7.19 11.56 -9.79
C ASP A 152 7.62 10.15 -9.34
N ALA A 153 7.06 9.67 -8.22
CA ALA A 153 7.30 8.33 -7.71
C ALA A 153 6.86 7.26 -8.72
N LEU A 154 5.65 7.38 -9.27
CA LEU A 154 5.09 6.43 -10.24
C LEU A 154 5.88 6.43 -11.55
N THR A 155 6.29 7.61 -12.03
CA THR A 155 7.13 7.76 -13.22
C THR A 155 8.49 7.10 -13.03
N ALA A 156 9.14 7.32 -11.89
CA ALA A 156 10.42 6.68 -11.58
C ALA A 156 10.30 5.15 -11.50
N LEU A 157 9.21 4.63 -10.94
CA LEU A 157 8.94 3.19 -10.88
C LEU A 157 8.67 2.59 -12.26
N ALA A 158 7.87 3.27 -13.09
CA ALA A 158 7.58 2.84 -14.45
C ALA A 158 8.87 2.81 -15.32
N GLN A 159 9.73 3.82 -15.18
CA GLN A 159 11.03 3.86 -15.85
C GLN A 159 11.95 2.72 -15.40
N ARG A 160 12.04 2.45 -14.08
CA ARG A 160 12.84 1.32 -13.56
C ARG A 160 12.39 -0.03 -14.12
N SER A 161 11.08 -0.22 -14.29
CA SER A 161 10.54 -1.44 -14.90
C SER A 161 10.78 -1.53 -16.42
N ALA A 162 10.95 -0.39 -17.10
CA ALA A 162 11.23 -0.34 -18.54
C ALA A 162 12.71 -0.55 -18.88
N THR A 163 13.64 -0.06 -18.05
CA THR A 163 15.09 -0.08 -18.37
C THR A 163 15.82 -1.33 -17.89
N GLY A 164 15.18 -2.22 -17.13
CA GLY A 164 15.72 -3.51 -16.67
C GLY A 164 17.00 -3.44 -15.83
N SER A 165 17.45 -2.25 -15.46
CA SER A 165 18.82 -1.99 -15.00
C SER A 165 18.98 -2.10 -13.48
N ASN A 166 17.88 -2.26 -12.73
CA ASN A 166 17.91 -2.23 -11.26
C ASN A 166 16.76 -3.00 -10.61
N GLY A 167 16.67 -4.31 -10.88
CA GLY A 167 15.56 -5.15 -10.42
C GLY A 167 14.26 -4.81 -11.12
N ASP A 168 13.54 -5.81 -11.64
CA ASP A 168 12.23 -5.54 -12.22
C ASP A 168 11.30 -5.07 -11.07
N VAL A 169 10.43 -4.09 -11.34
CA VAL A 169 9.45 -3.61 -10.35
C VAL A 169 8.19 -4.46 -10.51
N GLY A 170 7.80 -5.13 -9.43
CA GLY A 170 6.58 -5.94 -9.37
C GLY A 170 5.32 -5.09 -9.19
N ASN A 171 4.47 -5.50 -8.26
CA ASN A 171 3.28 -4.72 -7.91
C ASN A 171 3.66 -3.41 -7.23
N VAL A 172 2.92 -2.34 -7.52
CA VAL A 172 3.06 -1.05 -6.86
C VAL A 172 1.89 -0.84 -5.90
N PHE A 173 2.21 -0.72 -4.62
CA PHE A 173 1.24 -0.48 -3.56
C PHE A 173 1.35 0.93 -3.00
N VAL A 174 0.22 1.60 -2.82
CA VAL A 174 0.14 2.81 -1.98
C VAL A 174 -0.30 2.38 -0.59
N ILE A 175 0.55 2.60 0.40
CA ILE A 175 0.31 2.17 1.79
C ILE A 175 -0.09 3.33 2.72
N GLY A 176 -0.41 4.49 2.13
CA GLY A 176 -0.92 5.67 2.83
C GLY A 176 0.13 6.72 3.18
N GLY A 177 -0.15 7.68 4.07
CA GLY A 177 -1.40 7.87 4.81
C GLY A 177 -2.47 8.65 4.03
N GLY A 178 -3.40 9.28 4.76
CA GLY A 178 -4.57 9.97 4.21
C GLY A 178 -4.28 10.94 3.07
N GLU A 179 -3.22 11.76 3.19
CA GLU A 179 -2.81 12.70 2.13
C GLU A 179 -2.37 11.98 0.83
N ILE A 180 -1.67 10.85 0.95
CA ILE A 180 -1.22 10.07 -0.20
C ILE A 180 -2.37 9.31 -0.82
N TYR A 181 -3.23 8.66 -0.02
CA TYR A 181 -4.46 8.05 -0.53
C TYR A 181 -5.33 9.06 -1.29
N ALA A 182 -5.49 10.28 -0.75
CA ALA A 182 -6.28 11.32 -1.39
C ALA A 182 -5.69 11.72 -2.75
N SER A 183 -4.37 11.76 -2.83
CA SER A 183 -3.65 12.06 -4.07
C SER A 183 -3.79 10.92 -5.07
N SER A 184 -3.74 9.66 -4.62
CA SER A 184 -3.92 8.49 -5.49
C SER A 184 -5.33 8.39 -6.07
N LEU A 185 -6.35 8.73 -5.30
CA LEU A 185 -7.74 8.72 -5.76
C LEU A 185 -8.03 9.79 -6.83
N ARG A 186 -7.24 10.88 -6.86
CA ARG A 186 -7.30 11.93 -7.88
C ARG A 186 -6.50 11.61 -9.14
N LEU A 187 -5.70 10.55 -9.15
CA LEU A 187 -4.92 10.17 -10.33
C LEU A 187 -5.85 9.87 -11.51
N SER A 188 -5.46 10.39 -12.67
CA SER A 188 -6.07 10.14 -13.97
C SER A 188 -5.00 9.66 -14.96
N GLY A 189 -5.41 9.35 -16.20
CA GLY A 189 -4.48 8.93 -17.25
C GLY A 189 -3.80 7.57 -16.95
N PRO A 190 -2.51 7.39 -17.32
CA PRO A 190 -1.85 6.08 -17.34
C PRO A 190 -1.70 5.43 -15.96
N PHE A 191 -1.74 6.23 -14.88
CA PHE A 191 -1.64 5.73 -13.51
C PHE A 191 -2.98 5.63 -12.78
N GLY A 192 -4.04 6.20 -13.36
CA GLY A 192 -5.38 6.15 -12.78
C GLY A 192 -6.21 4.95 -13.26
N ALA A 193 -5.99 4.47 -14.48
CA ALA A 193 -6.80 3.39 -15.03
C ALA A 193 -6.68 2.11 -14.16
N GLY A 194 -7.82 1.51 -13.82
CA GLY A 194 -7.86 0.26 -13.05
C GLY A 194 -7.38 0.37 -11.59
N LEU A 195 -7.42 1.56 -10.98
CA LEU A 195 -7.07 1.74 -9.56
C LEU A 195 -7.82 0.75 -8.67
N ARG A 196 -7.08 0.01 -7.84
CA ARG A 196 -7.62 -0.95 -6.88
C ARG A 196 -7.47 -0.45 -5.46
N ILE A 197 -8.41 -0.82 -4.59
CA ILE A 197 -8.31 -0.65 -3.14
C ILE A 197 -8.43 -2.04 -2.53
N LEU A 198 -7.39 -2.49 -1.84
CA LEU A 198 -7.40 -3.64 -0.96
C LEU A 198 -7.60 -3.15 0.47
N MET A 199 -8.74 -3.47 1.05
CA MET A 199 -9.18 -2.93 2.33
C MET A 199 -9.37 -4.02 3.37
N THR A 200 -8.71 -3.90 4.51
CA THR A 200 -9.07 -4.65 5.72
C THR A 200 -10.10 -3.83 6.50
N ARG A 201 -11.36 -4.27 6.52
CA ARG A 201 -12.37 -3.70 7.41
C ARG A 201 -12.15 -4.20 8.82
N VAL A 202 -12.16 -3.29 9.78
CA VAL A 202 -11.93 -3.56 11.20
C VAL A 202 -13.12 -3.05 12.01
N VAL A 203 -13.74 -3.92 12.80
CA VAL A 203 -14.80 -3.56 13.75
C VAL A 203 -14.45 -4.12 15.12
N LYS A 204 -14.93 -3.47 16.18
CA LYS A 204 -14.85 -4.04 17.53
C LYS A 204 -15.72 -5.29 17.58
N LYS A 205 -15.22 -6.34 18.23
CA LYS A 205 -15.96 -7.59 18.37
C LYS A 205 -17.24 -7.34 19.17
N ARG A 206 -18.35 -7.88 18.69
CA ARG A 206 -19.65 -7.79 19.38
C ARG A 206 -19.56 -8.52 20.72
N ALA A 207 -20.10 -7.91 21.78
CA ALA A 207 -20.14 -8.56 23.08
C ALA A 207 -21.08 -9.78 23.03
N ALA A 208 -20.82 -10.79 23.88
CA ALA A 208 -21.69 -11.96 24.01
C ALA A 208 -23.12 -11.60 24.45
N SER A 209 -23.29 -10.42 25.07
CA SER A 209 -24.58 -9.80 25.41
C SER A 209 -25.40 -9.35 24.20
N GLY A 210 -24.82 -9.38 22.98
CA GLY A 210 -25.44 -8.86 21.78
C GLY A 210 -25.31 -7.34 21.63
N GLU A 211 -24.61 -6.66 22.53
CA GLU A 211 -24.28 -5.23 22.39
C GLU A 211 -23.21 -5.02 21.33
N ASP A 212 -23.39 -3.97 20.52
CA ASP A 212 -22.41 -3.57 19.52
C ASP A 212 -21.07 -3.24 20.20
N GLY A 213 -19.96 -3.64 19.57
CA GLY A 213 -18.61 -3.35 20.08
C GLY A 213 -18.31 -1.84 20.09
N GLY A 214 -19.10 -1.06 19.35
CA GLY A 214 -18.96 0.38 19.22
C GLY A 214 -17.87 0.79 18.22
N GLU A 215 -17.63 2.09 18.10
CA GLU A 215 -16.72 2.66 17.11
C GLU A 215 -15.34 2.98 17.72
N PHE A 216 -14.30 3.03 16.89
CA PHE A 216 -12.99 3.55 17.30
C PHE A 216 -12.92 5.07 17.11
N ASP A 217 -12.28 5.76 18.06
CA ASP A 217 -12.01 7.19 17.93
C ASP A 217 -10.89 7.42 16.89
N CYS A 218 -11.19 8.22 15.87
CA CYS A 218 -10.32 8.49 14.74
C CYS A 218 -10.23 10.00 14.46
N ASP A 219 -9.04 10.49 14.12
CA ASP A 219 -8.81 11.86 13.63
C ASP A 219 -8.40 11.91 12.16
N THR A 220 -7.99 10.77 11.61
CA THR A 220 -7.55 10.61 10.25
C THR A 220 -8.44 9.59 9.56
N PHE A 221 -8.97 9.97 8.40
CA PHE A 221 -9.94 9.17 7.64
C PHE A 221 -9.43 8.88 6.23
N PHE A 222 -9.89 7.77 5.67
CA PHE A 222 -9.73 7.48 4.26
C PHE A 222 -10.51 8.54 3.44
N PRO A 223 -10.02 8.96 2.26
CA PRO A 223 -10.51 10.18 1.61
C PRO A 223 -11.89 10.07 0.94
N ILE A 224 -12.48 8.88 0.92
CA ILE A 224 -13.84 8.62 0.46
C ILE A 224 -14.61 7.89 1.56
N SER A 225 -15.90 8.19 1.65
CA SER A 225 -16.82 7.54 2.60
C SER A 225 -17.15 6.09 2.19
N ASP A 226 -17.68 5.33 3.13
CA ASP A 226 -18.18 3.98 2.86
C ASP A 226 -19.32 4.01 1.83
N ASP A 227 -20.19 5.02 1.92
CA ASP A 227 -21.28 5.25 0.95
C ASP A 227 -20.75 5.45 -0.48
N GLU A 228 -19.64 6.18 -0.63
CA GLU A 228 -19.00 6.41 -1.94
C GLU A 228 -18.33 5.16 -2.52
N LEU A 229 -17.84 4.25 -1.68
CA LEU A 229 -17.29 2.95 -2.12
C LEU A 229 -18.38 2.02 -2.66
N HIS A 230 -19.62 2.17 -2.20
CA HIS A 230 -20.77 1.40 -2.70
C HIS A 230 -21.54 2.13 -3.82
N ASP A 231 -21.06 3.29 -4.29
CA ASP A 231 -21.58 3.90 -5.51
C ASP A 231 -21.13 3.08 -6.73
N ALA A 232 -22.01 2.20 -7.20
CA ALA A 232 -21.78 1.30 -8.34
C ALA A 232 -21.49 2.03 -9.67
N ARG A 233 -21.60 3.37 -9.73
CA ARG A 233 -21.16 4.17 -10.87
C ARG A 233 -19.66 4.48 -10.83
N LYS A 234 -19.03 4.36 -9.66
CA LYS A 234 -17.62 4.72 -9.42
C LYS A 234 -16.75 3.53 -9.05
N TRP A 235 -17.29 2.59 -8.29
CA TRP A 235 -16.54 1.46 -7.73
C TRP A 235 -17.31 0.16 -7.90
N ARG A 236 -16.56 -0.92 -8.11
CA ARG A 236 -17.07 -2.30 -8.05
C ARG A 236 -16.39 -3.01 -6.89
N GLU A 237 -17.16 -3.57 -5.97
CA GLU A 237 -16.65 -4.52 -4.99
C GLU A 237 -16.31 -5.84 -5.70
N ALA A 238 -15.07 -6.28 -5.56
CA ALA A 238 -14.57 -7.51 -6.15
C ALA A 238 -14.95 -8.72 -5.29
N SER A 239 -15.19 -9.85 -5.92
CA SER A 239 -15.41 -11.13 -5.23
C SER A 239 -14.16 -11.57 -4.45
N ALA A 240 -14.33 -12.36 -3.40
CA ALA A 240 -13.20 -12.91 -2.63
C ALA A 240 -12.21 -13.69 -3.51
N ALA A 241 -12.69 -14.35 -4.57
CA ALA A 241 -11.86 -15.03 -5.56
C ALA A 241 -11.04 -14.05 -6.43
N GLU A 242 -11.61 -12.91 -6.82
CA GLU A 242 -10.85 -11.82 -7.47
C GLU A 242 -9.78 -11.26 -6.54
N VAL A 243 -10.14 -10.94 -5.30
CA VAL A 243 -9.18 -10.42 -4.30
C VAL A 243 -8.05 -11.43 -4.07
N SER A 244 -8.36 -12.71 -3.94
CA SER A 244 -7.36 -13.79 -3.78
C SER A 244 -6.37 -13.82 -4.95
N ARG A 245 -6.86 -13.64 -6.19
CA ARG A 245 -5.99 -13.54 -7.38
C ARG A 245 -5.13 -12.28 -7.36
N TRP A 246 -5.66 -11.15 -6.91
CA TRP A 246 -4.88 -9.90 -6.82
C TRP A 246 -3.70 -10.02 -5.84
N VAL A 247 -3.92 -10.73 -4.72
CA VAL A 247 -2.93 -10.81 -3.64
C VAL A 247 -2.07 -12.07 -3.67
N GLY A 248 -2.44 -13.08 -4.45
CA GLY A 248 -1.71 -14.34 -4.58
C GLY A 248 -1.77 -15.22 -3.32
N GLU A 249 -2.80 -15.06 -2.50
CA GLU A 249 -3.16 -15.97 -1.40
C GLU A 249 -4.68 -16.02 -1.26
N GLU A 250 -5.19 -17.09 -0.64
CA GLU A 250 -6.61 -17.23 -0.38
C GLU A 250 -7.08 -16.15 0.61
N VAL A 251 -8.18 -15.48 0.24
CA VAL A 251 -8.85 -14.46 1.06
C VAL A 251 -10.25 -14.95 1.37
N SER A 252 -10.55 -15.07 2.66
CA SER A 252 -11.88 -15.47 3.13
C SER A 252 -12.92 -14.38 2.84
N PRO A 253 -14.14 -14.73 2.38
CA PRO A 253 -15.24 -13.79 2.26
C PRO A 253 -15.86 -13.43 3.63
N ASP A 254 -15.50 -14.14 4.70
CA ASP A 254 -16.11 -14.04 6.02
C ASP A 254 -15.31 -13.16 6.98
N TRP A 255 -15.99 -12.67 8.01
CA TRP A 255 -15.35 -12.00 9.13
C TRP A 255 -14.55 -12.99 9.97
N THR A 256 -13.36 -12.58 10.39
CA THR A 256 -12.48 -13.37 11.26
C THR A 256 -12.14 -12.58 12.51
N ASP A 257 -12.22 -13.21 13.68
CA ASP A 257 -11.85 -12.59 14.94
C ASP A 257 -10.33 -12.61 15.16
N ASP A 258 -9.77 -11.50 15.64
CA ASP A 258 -8.38 -11.39 16.09
C ASP A 258 -8.35 -10.58 17.40
N GLY A 259 -8.45 -11.28 18.53
CA GLY A 259 -8.59 -10.65 19.84
C GLY A 259 -9.95 -9.95 20.00
N ASP A 260 -9.91 -8.65 20.29
CA ASP A 260 -11.10 -7.83 20.57
C ASP A 260 -11.69 -7.17 19.31
N VAL A 261 -11.20 -7.55 18.13
CA VAL A 261 -11.70 -7.04 16.85
C VAL A 261 -12.09 -8.19 15.93
N SER A 262 -13.01 -7.89 15.02
CA SER A 262 -13.30 -8.73 13.87
C SER A 262 -12.84 -8.00 12.61
N ILE A 263 -12.19 -8.73 11.70
CA ILE A 263 -11.69 -8.19 10.44
C ILE A 263 -12.25 -8.92 9.23
N LYS A 264 -12.37 -8.21 8.12
CA LYS A 264 -12.72 -8.78 6.81
C LYS A 264 -11.94 -8.08 5.71
N MET A 265 -11.28 -8.85 4.86
CA MET A 265 -10.57 -8.31 3.70
C MET A 265 -11.52 -8.21 2.51
N VAL A 266 -11.59 -7.03 1.91
CA VAL A 266 -12.41 -6.73 0.73
C VAL A 266 -11.59 -5.99 -0.31
N GLY A 267 -12.04 -6.02 -1.55
CA GLY A 267 -11.37 -5.34 -2.67
C GLY A 267 -12.35 -4.49 -3.46
N TYR A 268 -11.90 -3.33 -3.90
CA TYR A 268 -12.65 -2.45 -4.79
C TYR A 268 -11.81 -2.14 -6.02
N GLU A 269 -12.45 -2.09 -7.19
CA GLU A 269 -11.84 -1.63 -8.43
C GLU A 269 -12.60 -0.41 -8.95
N ARG A 270 -11.86 0.63 -9.34
CA ARG A 270 -12.45 1.85 -9.89
C ARG A 270 -13.01 1.56 -11.27
N LEU A 271 -14.29 1.91 -11.46
CA LEU A 271 -14.92 1.93 -12.77
C LEU A 271 -14.46 3.20 -13.49
N SER A 272 -14.00 3.03 -14.74
CA SER A 272 -13.32 4.06 -15.56
C SER A 272 -14.01 5.42 -15.55
#